data_AF-A0A833ZLP2-F1
#
_entry.id   AF-A0A833ZLP2-F1
#
_cell.length_a   1.000
_cell.length_b   1.000
_cell.length_c   1.000
_cell.angle_alpha   90.00
_cell.angle_beta   90.00
_cell.angle_gamma   90.00
#
_symmetry.space_group_name_H-M   'P 1'
#
loop_
_entity.id
_entity.type
_entity.pdbx_description
1 polymer ?
#
loop_
_entity_poly.entity_id
_entity_poly.type
_entity_poly.pdbx_seq_one_letter_code
_entity_poly.pdbx_strand_id
1 'polypeptide(L)'
;MSQLSLSWLGLGPLAASPWLLLLLLGASWLLARVLAWAYAFYDNCRRLRCFPELPKRNWLLGHLGLVKTNEEGLQLIEKLGHYFRDIHLWWLGPFYPVLRLIHPKFIAPLLQAPG
;
A
#
# COMPACT_ATOMS: atom_id res chain seq x y z
N MET A 1 27.00 5.80 -48.16
CA MET A 1 26.55 4.43 -47.83
C MET A 1 26.58 4.24 -46.32
N SER A 2 25.41 4.35 -45.69
CA SER A 2 25.10 3.88 -44.32
C SER A 2 23.67 4.34 -44.00
N GLN A 3 22.68 3.76 -44.68
CA GLN A 3 21.28 3.79 -44.23
C GLN A 3 20.95 2.36 -43.79
N LEU A 4 21.64 1.90 -42.75
CA LEU A 4 21.32 0.65 -42.09
C LEU A 4 20.03 0.85 -41.29
N SER A 5 18.93 0.65 -42.01
CA SER A 5 17.80 -0.19 -41.60
C SER A 5 17.41 -0.11 -40.12
N LEU A 6 16.77 1.00 -39.74
CA LEU A 6 15.74 1.00 -38.68
C LEU A 6 14.50 0.15 -39.07
N SER A 7 14.49 -0.46 -40.27
CA SER A 7 13.43 -1.33 -40.77
C SER A 7 13.33 -2.69 -40.07
N TRP A 8 14.36 -3.11 -39.33
CA TRP A 8 14.33 -4.36 -38.54
C TRP A 8 13.40 -4.28 -37.32
N LEU A 9 13.05 -3.05 -36.90
CA LEU A 9 12.10 -2.81 -35.81
C LEU A 9 10.63 -3.00 -36.24
N GLY A 10 10.35 -3.22 -37.54
CA GLY A 10 8.96 -3.41 -38.01
C GLY A 10 8.04 -2.22 -37.75
N LEU A 11 8.59 -1.07 -37.35
CA LEU A 11 7.87 0.18 -37.29
C LEU A 11 7.74 0.69 -38.74
N GLY A 12 6.67 0.24 -39.41
CA GLY A 12 6.09 0.93 -40.56
C GLY A 12 5.83 2.41 -40.23
N PRO A 13 5.50 3.27 -41.20
CA PRO A 13 5.47 4.71 -41.00
C PRO A 13 4.75 5.01 -39.70
N LEU A 14 5.43 5.69 -38.77
CA LEU A 14 4.89 6.21 -37.51
C LEU A 14 3.74 7.23 -37.74
N ALA A 15 2.99 7.10 -38.83
CA ALA A 15 1.58 7.45 -38.91
C ALA A 15 0.75 6.50 -38.02
N ALA A 16 1.18 6.28 -36.77
CA ALA A 16 0.23 5.95 -35.74
C ALA A 16 -0.76 7.11 -35.76
N SER A 17 -2.03 6.82 -36.09
CA SER A 17 -3.12 7.79 -35.98
C SER A 17 -2.90 8.61 -34.71
N PRO A 18 -3.04 9.95 -34.73
CA PRO A 18 -2.81 10.78 -33.54
C PRO A 18 -3.48 10.24 -32.28
N TRP A 19 -4.60 9.53 -32.44
CA TRP A 19 -5.31 8.78 -31.40
C TRP A 19 -4.50 7.60 -30.81
N LEU A 20 -3.84 6.79 -31.63
CA LEU A 20 -3.01 5.68 -31.15
C LEU A 20 -1.80 6.18 -30.34
N LEU A 21 -1.16 7.26 -30.80
CA LEU A 21 -0.07 7.88 -30.04
C LEU A 21 -0.57 8.43 -28.71
N LEU A 22 -1.73 9.10 -28.70
CA LEU A 22 -2.35 9.61 -27.49
C LEU A 22 -2.71 8.48 -26.51
N LEU A 23 -3.28 7.38 -27.01
CA LEU A 23 -3.59 6.19 -26.20
C LEU A 23 -2.34 5.57 -25.59
N LEU A 24 -1.26 5.43 -26.38
CA LEU A 24 0.01 4.88 -25.90
C LEU A 24 0.63 5.77 -24.82
N LEU A 25 0.64 7.10 -25.05
CA LEU A 25 1.11 8.08 -24.06
C LEU A 25 0.26 8.03 -22.79
N GLY A 26 -1.07 7.99 -22.91
CA GLY A 26 -1.99 7.90 -21.78
C GLY A 26 -1.83 6.60 -20.99
N ALA A 27 -1.72 5.47 -21.68
CA ALA A 27 -1.50 4.17 -21.06
C ALA A 27 -0.14 4.08 -20.37
N SER A 28 0.92 4.57 -21.00
CA SER A 28 2.26 4.64 -20.42
C SER A 28 2.29 5.53 -19.18
N TRP A 29 1.65 6.69 -19.23
CA TRP A 29 1.53 7.60 -18.10
C TRP A 29 0.72 7.00 -16.95
N LEU A 30 -0.41 6.35 -17.24
CA LEU A 30 -1.21 5.66 -16.23
C LEU A 30 -0.42 4.53 -15.59
N LEU A 31 0.28 3.73 -16.39
CA LEU A 31 1.14 2.65 -15.93
C LEU A 31 2.25 3.20 -15.01
N ALA A 32 2.93 4.27 -15.42
CA ALA A 32 3.95 4.92 -14.60
C ALA A 32 3.38 5.39 -13.26
N ARG A 33 2.17 5.95 -13.24
CA ARG A 33 1.49 6.36 -12.01
C ARG A 33 1.13 5.18 -11.10
N VAL A 34 0.59 4.11 -11.67
CA VAL A 34 0.26 2.90 -10.91
C VAL A 34 1.53 2.28 -10.32
N LEU A 35 2.62 2.21 -11.10
CA LEU A 35 3.91 1.72 -10.62
C LEU A 35 4.50 2.58 -9.52
N ALA A 36 4.48 3.91 -9.68
CA ALA A 36 4.95 4.84 -8.65
C ALA A 36 4.15 4.67 -7.35
N TRP A 37 2.83 4.60 -7.44
CA TRP A 37 1.95 4.34 -6.30
C TRP A 37 2.25 2.99 -5.65
N ALA A 38 2.36 1.92 -6.44
CA ALA A 38 2.64 0.58 -5.93
C ALA A 38 4.00 0.50 -5.24
N TYR A 39 5.02 1.18 -5.77
CA TYR A 39 6.35 1.24 -5.18
C TYR A 39 6.35 2.03 -3.87
N ALA A 40 5.70 3.20 -3.84
CA ALA A 40 5.54 3.98 -2.62
C ALA A 40 4.76 3.20 -1.55
N PHE A 41 3.69 2.51 -1.95
CA PHE A 41 2.93 1.63 -1.08
C PHE A 41 3.81 0.51 -0.51
N TYR A 42 4.58 -0.17 -1.37
CA TYR A 42 5.50 -1.22 -0.95
C TYR A 42 6.57 -0.71 0.04
N ASP A 43 7.19 0.45 -0.23
CA ASP A 43 8.18 1.05 0.67
C ASP A 43 7.57 1.42 2.02
N ASN A 44 6.39 2.04 2.03
CA ASN A 44 5.65 2.34 3.25
C ASN A 44 5.36 1.06 4.05
N CYS A 45 4.87 0.00 3.40
CA CYS A 45 4.60 -1.28 4.04
C CYS A 45 5.88 -1.90 4.61
N ARG A 46 7.00 -1.82 3.88
CA ARG A 46 8.30 -2.31 4.35
C ARG A 46 8.77 -1.57 5.59
N ARG A 47 8.60 -0.24 5.65
CA ARG A 47 8.92 0.57 6.83
C ARG A 47 8.05 0.20 8.03
N LEU A 48 6.77 -0.08 7.81
CA LEU A 48 5.84 -0.46 8.88
C LEU A 48 6.07 -1.87 9.45
N ARG A 49 6.79 -2.75 8.76
CA ARG A 49 7.10 -4.11 9.25
C ARG A 49 7.98 -4.14 10.51
N CYS A 50 8.59 -3.01 10.90
CA CYS A 50 9.33 -2.93 12.17
C CYS A 50 8.41 -3.01 13.39
N PHE A 51 7.12 -2.74 13.23
CA PHE A 51 6.14 -2.83 14.30
C PHE A 51 5.65 -4.27 14.46
N PRO A 52 5.37 -4.70 15.71
CA PRO A 52 4.81 -6.03 15.94
C PRO A 52 3.43 -6.11 15.27
N GLU A 53 3.25 -7.17 14.50
CA GLU A 53 2.04 -7.43 13.73
C GLU A 53 1.20 -8.50 14.45
N LEU A 54 -0.11 -8.29 14.50
CA LEU A 54 -1.02 -9.30 15.03
C LEU A 54 -1.15 -10.48 14.05
N PRO A 55 -1.53 -11.68 14.54
CA PRO A 55 -1.86 -12.78 13.66
C PRO A 55 -3.02 -12.41 12.73
N LYS A 56 -2.75 -12.40 11.42
CA LYS A 56 -3.78 -12.15 10.40
C LYS A 56 -4.71 -13.34 10.32
N ARG A 57 -6.01 -13.07 10.18
CA ARG A 57 -7.00 -14.10 9.89
C ARG A 57 -6.77 -14.74 8.52
N ASN A 58 -6.45 -13.93 7.52
CA ASN A 58 -5.99 -14.37 6.20
C ASN A 58 -5.30 -13.20 5.48
N TRP A 59 -4.68 -13.45 4.33
CA TRP A 59 -3.94 -12.42 3.59
C TRP A 59 -4.84 -11.32 3.00
N LEU A 60 -6.08 -11.65 2.63
CA LEU A 60 -7.00 -10.75 1.91
C LEU A 60 -7.78 -9.83 2.85
N LEU A 61 -8.29 -10.36 3.96
CA LEU A 61 -9.02 -9.64 4.99
C LEU A 61 -8.06 -9.08 6.05
N GLY A 62 -6.84 -9.61 6.16
CA GLY A 62 -5.90 -9.20 7.19
C GLY A 62 -6.49 -9.45 8.58
N HIS A 63 -6.79 -8.35 9.28
CA HIS A 63 -7.37 -8.33 10.62
C HIS A 63 -8.88 -8.02 10.62
N LEU A 64 -9.52 -7.85 9.46
CA LEU A 64 -10.95 -7.62 9.35
C LEU A 64 -11.71 -8.81 10.00
N GLY A 65 -12.52 -8.49 11.01
CA GLY A 65 -13.32 -9.48 11.76
C GLY A 65 -12.69 -10.01 13.06
N LEU A 66 -11.48 -9.57 13.43
CA LEU A 66 -10.98 -9.74 14.81
C LEU A 66 -11.67 -8.76 15.76
N VAL A 67 -12.01 -7.56 15.27
CA VAL A 67 -12.83 -6.58 15.98
C VAL A 67 -14.29 -6.92 15.74
N LYS A 68 -14.85 -7.78 16.60
CA LYS A 68 -16.30 -7.98 16.68
C LYS A 68 -16.88 -6.99 17.69
N THR A 69 -18.08 -6.48 17.44
CA THR A 69 -18.81 -5.60 18.36
C THR A 69 -19.63 -6.38 19.40
N ASN A 70 -19.22 -7.60 19.72
CA ASN A 70 -19.81 -8.43 20.76
C ASN A 70 -18.85 -8.56 21.96
N GLU A 71 -19.30 -9.14 23.06
CA GLU A 71 -18.50 -9.31 24.28
C GLU A 71 -17.21 -10.09 24.03
N GLU A 72 -17.27 -11.16 23.24
CA GLU A 72 -16.07 -11.94 22.87
C GLU A 72 -15.04 -11.09 22.11
N GLY A 73 -15.50 -10.21 21.22
CA GLY A 73 -14.65 -9.27 20.48
C GLY A 73 -14.00 -8.24 21.40
N LEU A 74 -14.74 -7.72 22.38
CA LEU A 74 -14.21 -6.83 23.41
C LEU A 74 -13.16 -7.53 24.28
N GLN A 75 -13.43 -8.76 24.75
CA GLN A 75 -12.45 -9.56 25.50
C GLN A 75 -11.20 -9.88 24.68
N LEU A 76 -11.34 -10.10 23.38
CA LEU A 76 -10.20 -10.30 22.49
C LEU A 76 -9.37 -9.02 22.37
N ILE A 77 -10.00 -7.86 22.20
CA ILE A 77 -9.31 -6.57 22.15
C ILE A 77 -8.60 -6.28 23.47
N GLU A 78 -9.22 -6.57 24.61
CA GLU A 78 -8.62 -6.43 25.94
C GLU A 78 -7.36 -7.32 26.09
N LYS A 79 -7.47 -8.61 25.72
CA LYS A 79 -6.31 -9.54 25.72
C LYS A 79 -5.20 -9.06 24.79
N LEU A 80 -5.56 -8.56 23.61
CA LEU A 80 -4.59 -8.00 22.65
C LEU A 80 -3.93 -6.73 23.19
N GLY A 81 -4.66 -5.87 23.90
CA GLY A 81 -4.10 -4.69 24.57
C GLY A 81 -3.10 -5.06 25.68
N HIS A 82 -3.34 -6.16 26.40
CA HIS A 82 -2.38 -6.69 27.37
C HIS A 82 -1.12 -7.24 26.73
N TYR A 83 -1.23 -7.89 25.56
CA TYR A 83 -0.11 -8.50 24.85
C TYR A 83 0.72 -7.47 24.06
N PHE A 84 0.05 -6.52 23.39
CA PHE A 84 0.67 -5.47 22.58
C PHE A 84 0.56 -4.12 23.31
N ARG A 85 1.50 -3.87 24.23
CA ARG A 85 1.40 -2.76 25.20
C ARG A 85 1.54 -1.36 24.62
N ASP A 86 2.24 -1.21 23.50
CA ASP A 86 2.72 0.11 23.07
C ASP A 86 2.25 0.51 21.67
N ILE A 87 2.72 -0.21 20.66
CA ILE A 87 2.49 0.07 19.24
C ILE A 87 2.34 -1.25 18.51
N HIS A 88 1.38 -1.37 17.60
CA HIS A 88 1.24 -2.55 16.76
C HIS A 88 0.55 -2.24 15.44
N LEU A 89 0.84 -3.06 14.43
CA LEU A 89 0.36 -2.88 13.05
C LEU A 89 -0.89 -3.73 12.79
N TRP A 90 -1.93 -3.10 12.24
CA TRP A 90 -3.15 -3.73 11.74
C TRP A 90 -3.23 -3.61 10.22
N TRP A 91 -4.04 -4.49 9.63
CA TRP A 91 -4.33 -4.51 8.21
C TRP A 91 -5.82 -4.63 8.01
N LEU A 92 -6.42 -3.62 7.39
CA LEU A 92 -7.82 -3.63 6.97
C LEU A 92 -7.87 -3.99 5.49
N GLY A 93 -7.73 -5.27 5.20
CA GLY A 93 -7.55 -5.75 3.84
C GLY A 93 -6.11 -5.62 3.32
N PRO A 94 -5.89 -5.76 2.00
CA PRO A 94 -4.54 -5.91 1.44
C PRO A 94 -3.79 -4.58 1.22
N PHE A 95 -4.50 -3.46 1.19
CA PHE A 95 -3.94 -2.14 0.83
C PHE A 95 -4.05 -1.08 1.93
N TYR A 96 -4.52 -1.45 3.12
CA TYR A 96 -4.79 -0.47 4.18
C TYR A 96 -4.11 -0.88 5.49
N PRO A 97 -2.81 -0.58 5.65
CA PRO A 97 -2.12 -0.74 6.93
C PRO A 97 -2.55 0.36 7.91
N VAL A 98 -2.83 -0.01 9.16
CA VAL A 98 -3.23 0.91 10.24
C VAL A 98 -2.25 0.74 11.39
N LEU A 99 -1.51 1.80 11.72
CA LEU A 99 -0.65 1.81 12.89
C LEU A 99 -1.47 2.22 14.11
N ARG A 100 -1.58 1.32 15.10
CA ARG A 100 -2.32 1.58 16.34
C ARG A 100 -1.35 1.85 17.48
N LEU A 101 -1.49 3.04 18.06
CA LEU A 101 -0.73 3.51 19.21
C LEU A 101 -1.64 3.44 20.43
N ILE A 102 -1.23 2.72 21.46
CA ILE A 102 -2.00 2.60 22.71
C ILE A 102 -1.35 3.42 23.81
N HIS A 103 -0.01 3.42 23.90
CA HIS A 103 0.67 4.04 25.01
C HIS A 103 0.75 5.59 24.85
N PRO A 104 0.34 6.38 25.84
CA PRO A 104 0.23 7.85 25.74
C PRO A 104 1.56 8.53 25.41
N LYS A 105 2.71 7.97 25.85
CA LYS A 105 4.05 8.41 25.46
C LYS A 105 4.26 8.57 23.94
N PHE A 106 3.60 7.76 23.10
CA PHE A 106 3.71 7.87 21.64
C PHE A 106 2.61 8.73 21.03
N ILE A 107 1.44 8.79 21.66
CA ILE A 107 0.30 9.56 21.18
C ILE A 107 0.52 11.06 21.40
N ALA A 108 1.02 11.46 22.57
CA ALA A 108 1.17 12.87 22.94
C ALA A 108 2.04 13.66 21.95
N PRO A 109 3.24 13.17 21.56
CA PRO A 109 4.07 13.88 20.58
C PRO A 109 3.42 14.02 19.20
N LEU A 110 2.63 13.03 18.77
CA LEU A 110 1.93 13.08 17.48
C LEU A 110 0.78 14.08 17.49
N LEU A 111 0.04 14.16 18.58
CA LEU A 111 -1.03 15.15 18.74
C LEU A 111 -0.49 16.59 18.88
N GLN A 112 0.76 16.73 19.33
CA GLN A 112 1.44 18.01 19.49
C GLN A 112 2.22 18.42 18.22
N ALA A 113 2.36 17.54 17.23
CA ALA A 113 3.03 17.86 15.98
C ALA A 113 2.19 18.86 15.16
N PRO A 114 2.81 19.88 14.55
CA PRO A 114 2.11 20.76 13.61
C PRO A 114 1.65 19.95 12.39
N GLY A 115 0.40 20.16 11.99
CA GLY A 115 -0.24 19.49 10.85
C GLY A 115 0.07 20.11 9.50
#